data_AF-A0A376VBP2-F1
#
_entry.id   AF-A0A376VBP2-F1
#
_cell.length_a   1.000
_cell.length_b   1.000
_cell.length_c   1.000
_cell.angle_alpha   90.00
_cell.angle_beta   90.00
_cell.angle_gamma   90.00
#
_symmetry.space_group_name_H-M   'P 1'
#
loop_
_entity.id
_entity.type
_entity.pdbx_description
1 polymer ?
#
loop_
_entity_poly.entity_id
_entity_poly.type
_entity_poly.pdbx_seq_one_letter_code
_entity_poly.pdbx_strand_id
1 'polypeptide(L)'
;MFNTAFDALGAKAGDYYPSALQTKIDELNGWIYDTVNNGVYKAGFATSQQAYDEAVVKVFESLARLEQILGQHRYLTGNQLTEADIRLWTTLVRFDPVYVTHFKCDKHRISDYLNLYGFLRDIYQMPGIAETVNFDHIRNHYFRSHKTINPTGIISIGPWQDLDEPHGRDVRFG
;
A
#
# COMPACT_ATOMS: atom_id res chain seq x y z
N MET A 1 -4.42 19.74 3.70
CA MET A 1 -5.11 20.37 4.86
C MET A 1 -4.50 19.92 6.18
N PHE A 2 -4.60 18.65 6.57
CA PHE A 2 -4.12 18.18 7.89
C PHE A 2 -2.61 18.32 8.13
N ASN A 3 -1.81 18.36 7.07
CA ASN A 3 -0.35 18.48 7.16
C ASN A 3 0.14 19.82 7.76
N THR A 4 -0.62 20.91 7.65
CA THR A 4 -0.15 22.25 8.07
C THR A 4 -1.22 23.14 8.70
N ALA A 5 -2.51 22.89 8.44
CA ALA A 5 -3.57 23.82 8.84
C ALA A 5 -3.74 23.96 10.38
N PHE A 6 -3.19 23.03 11.15
CA PHE A 6 -3.30 22.98 12.61
C PHE A 6 -1.96 23.22 13.32
N ASP A 7 -0.90 23.62 12.61
CA ASP A 7 0.43 23.83 13.20
C ASP A 7 0.39 24.89 14.29
N ALA A 8 -0.33 25.99 14.04
CA ALA A 8 -0.55 27.07 15.00
C ALA A 8 -1.48 26.68 16.17
N LEU A 9 -2.12 25.51 16.10
CA LEU A 9 -3.06 24.99 17.10
C LEU A 9 -2.47 23.83 17.93
N GLY A 10 -1.17 23.57 17.80
CA GLY A 10 -0.47 22.55 18.59
C GLY A 10 -0.44 21.16 17.95
N ALA A 11 -0.57 21.07 16.62
CA ALA A 11 -0.27 19.82 15.91
C ALA A 11 1.17 19.36 16.19
N LYS A 12 1.38 18.04 16.20
CA LYS A 12 2.73 17.49 16.31
C LYS A 12 3.56 17.93 15.10
N ALA A 13 4.83 18.26 15.32
CA ALA A 13 5.73 18.60 14.24
C ALA A 13 5.86 17.44 13.24
N GLY A 14 5.73 17.76 11.95
CA GLY A 14 5.88 16.82 10.85
C GLY A 14 5.33 17.43 9.57
N ASP A 15 6.13 17.38 8.50
CA ASP A 15 5.72 17.80 7.17
C ASP A 15 5.92 16.62 6.20
N TYR A 16 4.80 16.05 5.75
CA TYR A 16 4.75 14.93 4.83
C TYR A 16 4.72 15.38 3.36
N TYR A 17 4.67 16.68 3.09
CA TYR A 17 4.73 17.28 1.75
C TYR A 17 5.69 18.50 1.69
N PRO A 18 6.95 18.35 2.15
CA PRO A 18 7.88 19.47 2.28
C PRO A 18 8.32 19.97 0.90
N SER A 19 8.49 21.28 0.78
CA SER A 19 8.81 21.98 -0.48
C SER A 19 9.95 21.35 -1.28
N ALA A 20 11.01 20.88 -0.62
CA ALA A 20 12.17 20.24 -1.25
C ALA A 20 11.86 18.89 -1.92
N LEU A 21 10.78 18.20 -1.54
CA LEU A 21 10.41 16.87 -2.04
C LEU A 21 9.15 16.86 -2.92
N GLN A 22 8.42 17.98 -3.03
CA GLN A 22 7.11 18.04 -3.69
C GLN A 22 7.14 17.46 -5.11
N THR A 23 8.11 17.85 -5.95
CA THR A 23 8.21 17.32 -7.32
C THR A 23 8.38 15.81 -7.37
N LYS A 24 9.20 15.24 -6.47
CA LYS A 24 9.39 13.78 -6.39
C LYS A 24 8.14 13.08 -5.87
N ILE A 25 7.48 13.68 -4.88
CA ILE A 25 6.24 13.17 -4.30
C ILE A 25 5.14 13.16 -5.37
N ASP A 26 4.99 14.23 -6.15
CA ASP A 26 4.00 14.32 -7.22
C ASP A 26 4.22 13.29 -8.32
N GLU A 27 5.47 13.07 -8.73
CA GLU A 27 5.82 12.01 -9.69
C GLU A 27 5.40 10.64 -9.15
N LEU A 28 5.83 10.30 -7.93
CA LEU A 28 5.49 9.04 -7.25
C LEU A 28 3.98 8.87 -7.14
N ASN A 29 3.28 9.89 -6.65
CA ASN A 29 1.84 9.89 -6.49
C ASN A 29 1.10 9.62 -7.80
N GLY A 30 1.60 10.16 -8.92
CA GLY A 30 1.01 9.96 -10.24
C GLY A 30 1.00 8.48 -10.63
N TRP A 31 2.18 7.88 -10.77
CA TRP A 31 2.24 6.49 -11.25
C TRP A 31 1.79 5.48 -10.21
N ILE A 32 2.08 5.67 -8.91
CA ILE A 32 1.58 4.78 -7.84
C ILE A 32 0.05 4.78 -7.83
N TYR A 33 -0.59 5.93 -7.98
CA TYR A 33 -2.04 5.98 -8.09
C TYR A 33 -2.52 5.17 -9.29
N ASP A 34 -1.94 5.40 -10.46
CA ASP A 34 -2.48 4.88 -11.69
C ASP A 34 -2.28 3.37 -11.87
N THR A 35 -1.13 2.85 -11.41
CA THR A 35 -0.72 1.46 -11.63
C THR A 35 -0.79 0.59 -10.39
N VAL A 36 -0.92 1.16 -9.18
CA VAL A 36 -1.00 0.40 -7.93
C VAL A 36 -2.33 0.67 -7.21
N ASN A 37 -2.57 1.90 -6.73
CA ASN A 37 -3.77 2.19 -5.93
C ASN A 37 -5.05 1.94 -6.72
N ASN A 38 -5.11 2.44 -7.96
CA ASN A 38 -6.21 2.20 -8.90
C ASN A 38 -5.97 0.92 -9.73
N GLY A 39 -4.71 0.51 -9.90
CA GLY A 39 -4.33 -0.68 -10.68
C GLY A 39 -5.01 -1.97 -10.18
N VAL A 40 -5.04 -2.18 -8.87
CA VAL A 40 -5.71 -3.36 -8.28
C VAL A 40 -7.23 -3.35 -8.52
N TYR A 41 -7.87 -2.17 -8.58
CA TYR A 41 -9.29 -2.04 -8.92
C TYR A 41 -9.52 -2.27 -10.42
N LYS A 42 -8.67 -1.71 -11.29
CA LYS A 42 -8.71 -1.95 -12.75
C LYS A 42 -8.64 -3.46 -13.03
N ALA A 43 -7.77 -4.20 -12.34
CA ALA A 43 -7.70 -5.65 -12.43
C ALA A 43 -8.95 -6.33 -11.85
N GLY A 44 -9.32 -6.02 -10.61
CA GLY A 44 -10.41 -6.70 -9.90
C GLY A 44 -11.80 -6.52 -10.50
N PHE A 45 -12.04 -5.40 -11.19
CA PHE A 45 -13.32 -5.08 -11.85
C PHE A 45 -13.28 -5.21 -13.37
N ALA A 46 -12.20 -5.76 -13.94
CA ALA A 46 -12.10 -5.95 -15.38
C ALA A 46 -13.26 -6.81 -15.91
N THR A 47 -13.85 -6.40 -17.03
CA THR A 47 -14.95 -7.12 -17.72
C THR A 47 -14.48 -7.95 -18.91
N SER A 48 -13.19 -7.89 -19.23
CA SER A 48 -12.55 -8.71 -20.27
C SER A 48 -11.20 -9.24 -19.78
N GLN A 49 -10.77 -10.38 -20.33
CA GLN A 49 -9.48 -10.99 -20.01
C GLN A 49 -8.32 -10.04 -20.34
N GLN A 50 -8.36 -9.37 -21.50
CA GLN A 50 -7.33 -8.44 -21.91
C GLN A 50 -7.19 -7.25 -20.95
N ALA A 51 -8.30 -6.66 -20.51
CA ALA A 51 -8.26 -5.54 -19.57
C ALA A 51 -7.70 -5.97 -18.21
N TYR A 52 -8.04 -7.18 -17.76
CA TYR A 52 -7.45 -7.79 -16.57
C TYR A 52 -5.94 -7.99 -16.74
N ASP A 53 -5.51 -8.64 -17.82
CA ASP A 53 -4.11 -8.96 -18.11
C ASP A 53 -3.24 -7.70 -18.13
N GLU A 54 -3.69 -6.65 -18.84
CA GLU A 54 -2.98 -5.38 -18.91
C GLU A 54 -2.88 -4.68 -17.54
N ALA A 55 -3.95 -4.72 -16.74
CA ALA A 55 -3.97 -4.07 -15.43
C ALA A 55 -3.09 -4.82 -14.42
N VAL A 56 -3.23 -6.13 -14.32
CA VAL A 56 -2.51 -6.94 -13.34
C VAL A 56 -1.01 -6.99 -13.65
N VAL A 57 -0.61 -7.01 -14.93
CA VAL A 57 0.80 -6.90 -15.33
C VAL A 57 1.40 -5.58 -14.84
N LYS A 58 0.71 -4.45 -15.07
CA LYS A 58 1.17 -3.12 -14.62
C LYS A 58 1.29 -3.02 -13.10
N VAL A 59 0.40 -3.67 -12.34
CA VAL A 59 0.50 -3.77 -10.88
C VAL A 59 1.83 -4.42 -10.51
N PHE A 60 2.13 -5.60 -11.04
CA PHE A 60 3.34 -6.34 -10.66
C PHE A 60 4.64 -5.72 -11.19
N GLU A 61 4.64 -5.07 -12.36
CA GLU A 61 5.77 -4.25 -12.83
C GLU A 61 6.04 -3.09 -11.87
N SER A 62 4.98 -2.44 -11.38
CA SER A 62 5.10 -1.32 -10.44
C SER A 62 5.54 -1.77 -9.06
N LEU A 63 5.05 -2.91 -8.56
CA LEU A 63 5.55 -3.52 -7.32
C LEU A 63 7.03 -3.87 -7.43
N ALA A 64 7.48 -4.41 -8.56
CA ALA A 64 8.90 -4.69 -8.79
C ALA A 64 9.75 -3.40 -8.80
N ARG A 65 9.25 -2.31 -9.40
CA ARG A 65 9.92 -0.99 -9.35
C ARG A 65 9.98 -0.44 -7.91
N LEU A 66 8.89 -0.53 -7.16
CA LEU A 66 8.82 -0.09 -5.76
C LEU A 66 9.79 -0.88 -4.88
N GLU A 67 9.86 -2.19 -5.08
CA GLU A 67 10.80 -3.07 -4.38
C GLU A 67 12.26 -2.61 -4.59
N GLN A 68 12.62 -2.24 -5.82
CA GLN A 68 13.95 -1.70 -6.12
C GLN A 68 14.21 -0.37 -5.42
N ILE A 69 13.25 0.56 -5.45
CA ILE A 69 13.35 1.88 -4.79
C ILE A 69 13.53 1.70 -3.27
N LEU A 70 12.67 0.92 -2.64
CA LEU A 70 12.69 0.65 -1.20
C LEU A 70 13.89 -0.21 -0.75
N GLY A 71 14.62 -0.78 -1.70
CA GLY A 71 15.91 -1.42 -1.47
C GLY A 71 17.07 -0.44 -1.32
N GLN A 72 16.93 0.81 -1.77
CA GLN A 72 17.99 1.82 -1.72
C GLN A 72 17.95 2.68 -0.45
N HIS A 73 16.75 2.92 0.09
CA HIS A 73 16.54 3.78 1.25
C HIS A 73 15.21 3.44 1.95
N ARG A 74 15.01 3.98 3.16
CA ARG A 74 13.92 3.59 4.07
C ARG A 74 12.51 3.85 3.52
N TYR A 75 12.29 4.98 2.83
CA TYR A 75 11.00 5.44 2.29
C TYR A 75 11.13 5.82 0.82
N LEU A 76 10.04 6.08 0.09
CA LEU A 76 10.06 6.23 -1.37
C LEU A 76 10.94 7.37 -1.90
N THR A 77 11.21 8.41 -1.10
CA THR A 77 12.03 9.56 -1.50
C THR A 77 13.38 9.66 -0.80
N GLY A 78 13.69 8.73 0.12
CA GLY A 78 14.90 8.76 0.94
C GLY A 78 14.67 8.23 2.35
N ASN A 79 15.20 8.92 3.35
CA ASN A 79 15.06 8.58 4.77
C ASN A 79 13.90 9.31 5.48
N GLN A 80 13.21 10.21 4.79
CA GLN A 80 12.07 10.94 5.31
C GLN A 80 10.75 10.30 4.85
N LEU A 81 9.83 10.06 5.78
CA LEU A 81 8.46 9.64 5.48
C LEU A 81 7.69 10.79 4.82
N THR A 82 7.00 10.51 3.72
CA THR A 82 6.22 11.49 2.95
C THR A 82 4.80 11.01 2.69
N GLU A 83 3.93 11.87 2.15
CA GLU A 83 2.56 11.48 1.79
C GLU A 83 2.51 10.40 0.69
N ALA A 84 3.54 10.30 -0.17
CA ALA A 84 3.62 9.24 -1.17
C ALA A 84 3.70 7.86 -0.50
N ASP A 85 4.46 7.76 0.60
CA ASP A 85 4.58 6.53 1.39
C ASP A 85 3.24 6.15 2.01
N ILE A 86 2.55 7.12 2.61
CA ILE A 86 1.23 6.93 3.23
C ILE A 86 0.22 6.44 2.18
N ARG A 87 0.20 7.07 1.01
CA ARG A 87 -0.69 6.69 -0.10
C ARG A 87 -0.42 5.29 -0.62
N LEU A 88 0.86 4.91 -0.79
CA LEU A 88 1.22 3.54 -1.15
C LEU A 88 0.81 2.54 -0.07
N TRP A 89 1.18 2.82 1.18
CA TRP A 89 1.02 1.90 2.31
C TRP A 89 -0.43 1.49 2.53
N THR A 90 -1.37 2.42 2.37
CA THR A 90 -2.80 2.12 2.50
C THR A 90 -3.31 1.09 1.50
N THR A 91 -2.69 0.98 0.32
CA THR A 91 -2.94 -0.12 -0.63
C THR A 91 -2.21 -1.40 -0.23
N LEU A 92 -0.94 -1.31 0.18
CA LEU A 92 -0.16 -2.50 0.57
C LEU A 92 -0.78 -3.27 1.74
N VAL A 93 -1.26 -2.57 2.78
CA VAL A 93 -1.89 -3.22 3.96
C VAL A 93 -3.18 -3.97 3.62
N ARG A 94 -3.78 -3.69 2.46
CA ARG A 94 -4.99 -4.38 1.95
C ARG A 94 -4.67 -5.43 0.89
N PHE A 95 -3.42 -5.49 0.43
CA PHE A 95 -3.05 -6.32 -0.71
C PHE A 95 -3.19 -7.81 -0.39
N ASP A 96 -2.44 -8.32 0.60
CA ASP A 96 -2.50 -9.74 0.97
C ASP A 96 -3.89 -10.14 1.49
N PRO A 97 -4.55 -9.40 2.41
CA PRO A 97 -5.83 -9.82 2.98
C PRO A 97 -7.02 -9.78 2.01
N VAL A 98 -6.92 -9.00 0.92
CA VAL A 98 -8.00 -8.76 -0.03
C VAL A 98 -7.53 -8.87 -1.47
N TYR A 99 -6.67 -7.96 -1.96
CA TYR A 99 -6.45 -7.78 -3.41
C TYR A 99 -5.85 -9.01 -4.09
N VAL A 100 -5.00 -9.78 -3.38
CA VAL A 100 -4.46 -11.05 -3.87
C VAL A 100 -5.59 -11.96 -4.36
N THR A 101 -6.56 -12.27 -3.52
CA THR A 101 -7.63 -13.21 -3.88
C THR A 101 -8.84 -12.51 -4.53
N HIS A 102 -9.35 -11.46 -3.90
CA HIS A 102 -10.61 -10.81 -4.28
C HIS A 102 -10.50 -10.07 -5.61
N PHE A 103 -9.35 -9.44 -5.89
CA PHE A 103 -9.07 -8.76 -7.15
C PHE A 103 -8.15 -9.54 -8.09
N LYS A 104 -7.79 -10.78 -7.71
CA LYS A 104 -6.91 -11.68 -8.47
C LYS A 104 -5.53 -11.10 -8.74
N CYS A 105 -5.03 -10.19 -7.91
CA CYS A 105 -3.65 -9.74 -8.00
C CYS A 105 -2.71 -10.77 -7.34
N ASP A 106 -2.62 -11.97 -7.89
CA ASP A 106 -2.16 -13.17 -7.18
C ASP A 106 -0.80 -13.74 -7.63
N LYS A 107 -0.09 -13.08 -8.53
CA LYS A 107 1.25 -13.52 -8.97
C LYS A 107 2.24 -13.63 -7.79
N HIS A 108 2.22 -12.66 -6.89
CA HIS A 108 3.03 -12.60 -5.66
C HIS A 108 2.24 -11.90 -4.55
N ARG A 109 2.49 -12.27 -3.31
CA ARG A 109 2.01 -11.55 -2.12
C ARG A 109 3.02 -10.45 -1.76
N ILE A 110 2.60 -9.43 -1.01
CA ILE A 110 3.53 -8.44 -0.45
C ILE A 110 4.54 -9.11 0.46
N SER A 111 4.13 -10.12 1.23
CA SER A 111 5.00 -10.96 2.06
C SER A 111 6.11 -11.70 1.29
N ASP A 112 6.03 -11.81 -0.04
CA ASP A 112 7.09 -12.40 -0.87
C ASP A 112 8.20 -11.40 -1.25
N TYR A 113 8.04 -10.11 -0.96
CA TYR A 113 8.98 -9.04 -1.29
C TYR A 113 9.72 -8.52 -0.04
N LEU A 114 11.05 -8.59 -0.05
CA LEU A 114 11.87 -8.22 1.11
C LEU A 114 11.66 -6.76 1.54
N ASN A 115 11.80 -5.81 0.61
CA ASN A 115 11.78 -4.39 0.95
C ASN A 115 10.36 -3.86 1.13
N LEU A 116 9.41 -4.26 0.26
CA LEU A 116 7.99 -3.91 0.38
C LEU A 116 7.37 -4.45 1.67
N TYR A 117 7.63 -5.72 2.05
CA TYR A 117 7.09 -6.27 3.29
C TYR A 117 7.74 -5.65 4.52
N GLY A 118 9.05 -5.36 4.45
CA GLY A 118 9.71 -4.56 5.49
C GLY A 118 9.09 -3.17 5.63
N PHE A 119 8.82 -2.48 4.52
CA PHE A 119 8.20 -1.14 4.49
C PHE A 119 6.77 -1.17 5.03
N LEU A 120 5.99 -2.20 4.67
CA LEU A 120 4.65 -2.41 5.19
C LEU A 120 4.66 -2.49 6.73
N ARG A 121 5.57 -3.29 7.28
CA ARG A 121 5.74 -3.49 8.73
C ARG A 121 6.30 -2.25 9.44
N ASP A 122 7.27 -1.57 8.83
CA ASP A 122 7.87 -0.33 9.36
C ASP A 122 6.79 0.73 9.67
N ILE A 123 5.93 1.03 8.69
CA ILE A 123 4.84 1.99 8.91
C ILE A 123 3.75 1.42 9.84
N TYR A 124 3.42 0.13 9.75
CA TYR A 124 2.42 -0.49 10.63
C TYR A 124 2.79 -0.37 12.12
N GLN A 125 4.08 -0.52 12.42
CA GLN A 125 4.63 -0.50 13.79
C GLN A 125 4.90 0.91 14.30
N MET A 126 4.67 1.96 13.51
CA MET A 126 4.74 3.33 14.01
C MET A 126 3.68 3.58 15.10
N PRO A 127 3.99 4.34 16.17
CA PRO A 127 3.06 4.60 17.26
C PRO A 127 1.71 5.17 16.77
N GLY A 128 0.62 4.48 17.09
CA GLY A 128 -0.75 4.87 16.72
C GLY A 128 -1.20 4.45 15.32
N ILE A 129 -0.38 3.77 14.51
CA ILE A 129 -0.81 3.31 13.18
C ILE A 129 -1.60 2.02 13.24
N ALA A 130 -1.16 1.02 14.03
CA ALA A 130 -1.83 -0.27 14.11
C ALA A 130 -3.33 -0.17 14.46
N GLU A 131 -3.71 0.74 15.36
CA GLU A 131 -5.12 0.97 15.75
C GLU A 131 -6.01 1.53 14.62
N THR A 132 -5.41 2.09 13.57
CA THR A 132 -6.13 2.56 12.38
C THR A 132 -6.46 1.42 11.41
N VAL A 133 -5.88 0.23 11.61
CA VAL A 133 -6.06 -0.93 10.74
C VAL A 133 -7.03 -1.91 11.39
N ASN A 134 -8.21 -2.03 10.79
CA ASN A 134 -9.19 -3.05 11.18
C ASN A 134 -9.39 -4.04 10.03
N PHE A 135 -8.77 -5.23 10.14
CA PHE A 135 -8.87 -6.25 9.11
C PHE A 135 -10.28 -6.83 8.98
N ASP A 136 -11.07 -6.88 10.05
CA ASP A 136 -12.46 -7.32 9.95
C ASP A 136 -13.27 -6.38 9.06
N HIS A 137 -13.15 -5.07 9.25
CA HIS A 137 -13.80 -4.04 8.44
C HIS A 137 -13.33 -4.12 6.99
N ILE A 138 -12.01 -4.19 6.77
CA ILE A 138 -11.43 -4.31 5.43
C ILE A 138 -12.00 -5.54 4.73
N ARG A 139 -11.86 -6.73 5.31
CA ARG A 139 -12.21 -7.98 4.64
C ARG A 139 -13.72 -8.11 4.44
N ASN A 140 -14.54 -7.76 5.45
CA ASN A 140 -15.99 -7.75 5.29
C ASN A 140 -16.44 -6.81 4.17
N HIS A 141 -15.91 -5.59 4.13
CA HIS A 141 -16.30 -4.61 3.12
C HIS A 141 -16.08 -5.14 1.70
N TYR A 142 -14.88 -5.61 1.37
CA TYR A 142 -14.57 -6.03 0.00
C TYR A 142 -15.28 -7.32 -0.39
N PHE A 143 -15.17 -8.37 0.42
CA PHE A 143 -15.71 -9.68 0.06
C PHE A 143 -17.24 -9.68 0.04
N ARG A 144 -17.91 -8.94 0.94
CA ARG A 144 -19.37 -8.98 1.05
C ARG A 144 -20.09 -7.95 0.19
N SER A 145 -19.51 -6.77 -0.04
CA SER A 145 -20.18 -5.68 -0.77
C SER A 145 -20.09 -5.84 -2.29
N HIS A 146 -18.99 -6.41 -2.82
CA HIS A 146 -18.77 -6.54 -4.26
C HIS A 146 -19.45 -7.79 -4.84
N LYS A 147 -20.78 -7.84 -4.79
CA LYS A 147 -21.58 -9.00 -5.25
C LYS A 147 -21.42 -9.34 -6.72
N THR A 148 -20.98 -8.40 -7.56
CA THR A 148 -20.65 -8.62 -8.97
C THR A 148 -19.37 -9.43 -9.15
N ILE A 149 -18.43 -9.35 -8.21
CA ILE A 149 -17.16 -10.09 -8.22
C ILE A 149 -17.27 -11.38 -7.39
N ASN A 150 -17.91 -11.29 -6.21
CA ASN A 150 -18.05 -12.39 -5.26
C ASN A 150 -19.53 -12.58 -4.88
N PRO A 151 -20.34 -13.29 -5.72
CA PRO A 151 -21.78 -13.42 -5.50
C PRO A 151 -22.14 -14.01 -4.13
N THR A 152 -21.41 -15.03 -3.68
CA THR A 152 -21.64 -15.70 -2.40
C THR A 152 -21.31 -14.79 -1.22
N GLY A 153 -20.41 -13.81 -1.39
CA GLY A 153 -19.93 -12.95 -0.32
C GLY A 153 -19.10 -13.69 0.74
N ILE A 154 -18.61 -14.90 0.43
CA ILE A 154 -17.74 -15.65 1.32
C ILE A 154 -16.42 -14.91 1.47
N ILE A 155 -15.97 -14.76 2.71
CA ILE A 155 -14.65 -14.22 3.03
C ILE A 155 -13.67 -15.39 3.01
N SER A 156 -12.66 -15.34 2.13
CA SER A 156 -11.56 -16.31 2.11
C SER A 156 -10.90 -16.41 3.49
N ILE A 157 -10.20 -17.50 3.82
CA ILE A 157 -9.40 -17.53 5.07
C ILE A 157 -8.32 -16.45 5.07
N GLY A 158 -7.76 -16.13 3.90
CA GLY A 158 -6.74 -15.10 3.68
C GLY A 158 -5.31 -15.64 3.67
N PRO A 159 -4.42 -15.06 2.85
CA PRO A 159 -2.98 -15.32 2.96
C PRO A 159 -2.46 -15.02 4.38
N TRP A 160 -1.57 -15.88 4.86
CA TRP A 160 -0.93 -15.69 6.16
C TRP A 160 0.09 -14.55 6.10
N GLN A 161 0.11 -13.69 7.12
CA GLN A 161 1.09 -12.63 7.33
C GLN A 161 1.20 -12.30 8.83
N ASP A 162 2.34 -11.78 9.26
CA ASP A 162 2.55 -11.24 10.60
C ASP A 162 3.17 -9.83 10.50
N LEU A 163 2.38 -8.80 10.82
CA LEU A 163 2.83 -7.42 10.72
C LEU A 163 3.59 -6.92 11.96
N ASP A 164 3.63 -7.70 13.03
CA ASP A 164 4.31 -7.38 14.29
C ASP A 164 5.78 -7.87 14.30
N GLU A 165 6.18 -8.71 13.33
CA GLU A 165 7.55 -9.17 13.21
C GLU A 165 8.53 -7.99 12.95
N PRO A 166 9.69 -7.91 13.63
CA PRO A 166 10.66 -6.85 13.43
C PRO A 166 11.09 -6.67 11.97
N HIS A 167 11.10 -5.43 11.48
CA HIS A 167 11.41 -5.12 10.07
C HIS A 167 12.88 -4.76 9.81
N GLY A 168 13.62 -4.25 10.81
CA GLY A 168 15.05 -3.91 10.72
C GLY A 168 15.43 -2.79 9.74
N ARG A 169 14.45 -2.08 9.16
CA ARG A 169 14.69 -1.02 8.16
C ARG A 169 15.27 0.26 8.75
N ASP A 170 15.00 0.52 10.02
CA ASP A 170 15.62 1.58 10.82
C ASP A 170 17.13 1.38 10.91
N VAL A 171 17.60 0.18 11.26
CA VAL A 171 19.04 -0.11 11.37
C VAL A 171 19.70 -0.23 9.99
N ARG A 172 19.00 -0.80 9.00
CA ARG A 172 19.58 -1.06 7.67
C ARG A 172 19.98 0.22 6.91
N PHE A 173 19.24 1.30 7.07
CA PHE A 173 19.43 2.54 6.28
C PHE A 173 19.80 3.77 7.11
N GLY A 174 19.70 3.70 8.44
CA GLY A 174 19.96 4.83 9.35
C GLY A 174 18.70 5.40 9.97
#